data_AF-A0A2E1LVZ7-F1
#
_entry.id   AF-A0A2E1LVZ7-F1
#
_cell.length_a   1.000
_cell.length_b   1.000
_cell.length_c   1.000
_cell.angle_alpha   90.00
_cell.angle_beta   90.00
_cell.angle_gamma   90.00
#
_symmetry.space_group_name_H-M   'P 1'
#
loop_
_entity.id
_entity.type
_entity.pdbx_description
1 polymer ?
#
loop_
_entity_poly.entity_id
_entity_poly.type
_entity_poly.pdbx_seq_one_letter_code
_entity_poly.pdbx_strand_id
1 'polypeptide(L)'
;MKQLMMTMGLCLMTATVMGQKGAGLSTMEEGRQGGVYRTKARTMEIHAEVVARQQSNTTLVRFIVDESYKMLTRDQDVIKSVEAASTFRFRNAMEAMNTAASHGWELRSTYVTRGRTGDETHFVMVRSIEITQPYSPWLDRGKRADGKK
;
A
#
# COMPACT_ATOMS: atom_id res chain seq x y z
N MET A 1 -26.42 2.47 -51.09
CA MET A 1 -27.03 1.50 -50.17
C MET A 1 -26.74 2.02 -48.76
N LYS A 2 -27.64 2.75 -48.07
CA LYS A 2 -28.77 2.23 -47.25
C LYS A 2 -28.29 1.03 -46.41
N GLN A 3 -28.19 1.04 -45.07
CA GLN A 3 -29.03 1.67 -44.07
C GLN A 3 -28.27 2.00 -42.75
N LEU A 4 -28.65 3.14 -42.16
CA LEU A 4 -28.69 3.38 -40.72
C LEU A 4 -29.68 2.43 -40.05
N MET A 5 -29.34 1.87 -38.88
CA MET A 5 -30.27 1.53 -37.79
C MET A 5 -29.43 1.07 -36.59
N MET A 6 -29.27 1.90 -35.57
CA MET A 6 -30.20 2.15 -34.44
C MET A 6 -29.71 1.42 -33.18
N THR A 7 -29.13 2.25 -32.31
CA THR A 7 -29.21 2.16 -30.85
C THR A 7 -30.36 1.30 -30.32
N MET A 8 -30.05 0.17 -29.69
CA MET A 8 -30.88 -0.41 -28.65
C MET A 8 -30.20 -0.16 -27.30
N GLY A 9 -30.66 0.88 -26.62
CA GLY A 9 -30.64 0.88 -25.18
C GLY A 9 -31.63 -0.16 -24.70
N LEU A 10 -31.19 -1.06 -23.82
CA LEU A 10 -32.07 -1.70 -22.87
C LEU A 10 -31.29 -1.85 -21.56
N CYS A 11 -31.49 -0.86 -20.67
CA CYS A 11 -31.28 -1.03 -19.25
C CYS A 11 -32.21 -2.15 -18.78
N LEU A 12 -31.66 -3.30 -18.44
CA LEU A 12 -32.29 -4.26 -17.55
C LEU A 12 -31.37 -4.44 -16.34
N MET A 13 -31.68 -3.67 -15.30
CA MET A 13 -31.30 -4.04 -13.96
C MET A 13 -32.11 -5.27 -13.58
N THR A 14 -31.46 -6.43 -13.53
CA THR A 14 -31.94 -7.56 -12.76
C THR A 14 -30.91 -7.85 -11.67
N ALA A 15 -31.21 -7.31 -10.50
CA ALA A 15 -30.61 -7.71 -9.25
C ALA A 15 -31.04 -9.15 -8.94
N THR A 16 -30.11 -10.09 -9.04
CA THR A 16 -30.17 -11.34 -8.29
C THR A 16 -28.80 -11.57 -7.67
N VAL A 17 -28.75 -11.21 -6.39
CA VAL A 17 -27.70 -11.52 -5.43
C VAL A 17 -27.55 -13.03 -5.35
N MET A 18 -26.40 -13.57 -5.78
CA MET A 18 -25.90 -14.84 -5.26
C MET A 18 -24.38 -14.83 -5.19
N GLY A 19 -23.89 -14.78 -3.94
CA GLY A 19 -22.72 -15.54 -3.54
C GLY A 19 -21.36 -14.85 -3.67
N GLN A 20 -21.14 -13.78 -2.89
CA GLN A 20 -19.80 -13.45 -2.39
C GLN A 20 -19.23 -14.65 -1.61
N LYS A 21 -18.49 -15.53 -2.29
CA LYS A 21 -17.45 -16.36 -1.65
C LYS A 21 -16.19 -15.48 -1.54
N GLY A 22 -15.63 -15.15 -0.38
CA GLY A 22 -16.00 -15.41 1.00
C GLY A 22 -15.37 -14.29 1.85
N ALA A 23 -16.09 -13.17 1.94
CA ALA A 23 -15.80 -12.12 2.90
C ALA A 23 -16.84 -12.22 4.02
N GLY A 24 -16.39 -12.56 5.23
CA GLY A 24 -17.14 -12.33 6.47
C GLY A 24 -18.27 -13.30 6.80
N LEU A 25 -17.92 -14.49 7.29
CA LEU A 25 -18.70 -15.09 8.38
C LEU A 25 -17.70 -15.56 9.45
N SER A 26 -17.40 -14.63 10.36
CA SER A 26 -16.79 -14.91 11.65
C SER A 26 -17.78 -15.72 12.48
N THR A 27 -17.63 -17.05 12.48
CA THR A 27 -18.18 -17.87 13.55
C THR A 27 -17.45 -17.46 14.83
N MET A 28 -18.13 -16.65 15.66
CA MET A 28 -17.77 -16.48 17.06
C MET A 28 -18.01 -17.82 17.73
N GLU A 29 -16.99 -18.66 17.74
CA GLU A 29 -16.95 -19.80 18.64
C GLU A 29 -16.53 -19.25 20.00
N GLU A 30 -17.52 -19.05 20.87
CA GLU A 30 -17.35 -18.62 22.25
C GLU A 30 -16.80 -19.81 23.06
N GLY A 31 -15.51 -20.08 22.86
CA GLY A 31 -14.73 -21.01 23.66
C GLY A 31 -14.41 -20.39 25.01
N ARG A 32 -15.03 -20.94 26.06
CA ARG A 32 -14.73 -20.66 27.47
C ARG A 32 -13.22 -20.76 27.77
N GLN A 33 -12.75 -19.82 28.59
CA GLN A 33 -11.44 -19.77 29.28
C GLN A 33 -10.24 -19.26 28.46
N GLY A 34 -9.51 -18.34 29.10
CA GLY A 34 -8.46 -17.51 28.51
C GLY A 34 -7.35 -18.28 27.81
N GLY A 35 -6.97 -17.77 26.64
CA GLY A 35 -5.83 -18.25 25.87
C GLY A 35 -5.69 -17.43 24.59
N VAL A 36 -4.65 -16.60 24.55
CA VAL A 36 -4.05 -15.91 23.40
C VAL A 36 -4.86 -15.97 22.10
N TYR A 37 -5.44 -14.82 21.72
CA TYR A 37 -5.96 -14.62 20.37
C TYR A 37 -4.84 -14.91 19.34
N ARG A 38 -4.84 -16.11 18.77
CA ARG A 38 -4.10 -16.40 17.53
C ARG A 38 -4.80 -15.63 16.42
N THR A 39 -4.42 -14.37 16.28
CA THR A 39 -4.88 -13.53 15.17
C THR A 39 -4.34 -14.17 13.90
N LYS A 40 -5.23 -14.67 13.03
CA LYS A 40 -4.86 -15.10 11.67
C LYS A 40 -4.06 -13.96 11.03
N ALA A 41 -2.93 -14.28 10.39
CA ALA A 41 -2.06 -13.30 9.73
C ALA A 41 -2.93 -12.35 8.89
N ARG A 42 -2.97 -11.08 9.28
CA ARG A 42 -3.67 -10.04 8.52
C ARG A 42 -2.65 -9.49 7.53
N THR A 43 -2.98 -9.47 6.25
CA THR A 43 -2.15 -8.79 5.25
C THR A 43 -2.49 -7.30 5.26
N MET A 44 -1.49 -6.43 5.18
CA MET A 44 -1.67 -4.98 5.06
C MET A 44 -0.75 -4.42 3.97
N GLU A 45 -1.20 -3.35 3.32
CA GLU A 45 -0.42 -2.63 2.32
C GLU A 45 0.43 -1.54 2.99
N ILE A 46 1.72 -1.53 2.67
CA ILE A 46 2.61 -0.39 2.92
C ILE A 46 2.63 0.46 1.65
N HIS A 47 2.62 1.78 1.83
CA HIS A 47 2.73 2.73 0.74
C HIS A 47 4.17 3.27 0.59
N ALA A 48 4.61 3.40 -0.64
CA ALA A 48 5.85 4.05 -1.03
C ALA A 48 5.60 4.99 -2.22
N GLU A 49 6.53 5.91 -2.42
CA GLU A 49 6.51 6.88 -3.49
C GLU A 49 7.89 6.99 -4.14
N VAL A 50 7.95 6.85 -5.46
CA VAL A 50 9.13 7.22 -6.24
C VAL A 50 8.92 8.61 -6.79
N VAL A 51 9.77 9.56 -6.38
CA VAL A 51 9.73 10.93 -6.87
C VAL A 51 10.90 11.14 -7.82
N ALA A 52 10.59 11.49 -9.07
CA ALA A 52 11.58 11.82 -10.09
C ALA A 52 11.48 13.30 -10.46
N ARG A 53 12.60 14.01 -10.35
CA ARG A 53 12.70 15.44 -10.65
C ARG A 53 13.89 15.71 -11.54
N GLN A 54 13.70 16.51 -12.59
CA GLN A 54 14.81 16.99 -13.41
C GLN A 54 15.37 18.30 -12.85
N GLN A 55 16.68 18.33 -12.55
CA GLN A 55 17.37 19.52 -12.07
C GLN A 55 18.67 19.71 -12.86
N SER A 56 18.75 20.79 -13.65
CA SER A 56 19.99 21.25 -14.31
C SER A 56 20.83 20.13 -14.95
N ASN A 57 20.20 19.31 -15.80
CA ASN A 57 20.74 18.11 -16.48
C ASN A 57 20.90 16.83 -15.65
N THR A 58 20.56 16.83 -14.37
CA THR A 58 20.55 15.61 -13.54
C THR A 58 19.12 15.22 -13.17
N THR A 59 18.76 13.94 -13.36
CA THR A 59 17.52 13.40 -12.82
C THR A 59 17.76 12.96 -11.38
N LEU A 60 17.10 13.61 -10.43
CA LEU A 60 17.08 13.20 -9.04
C LEU A 60 15.92 12.25 -8.82
N VAL A 61 16.21 11.08 -8.28
CA VAL A 61 15.22 10.05 -7.98
C VAL A 61 15.28 9.71 -6.50
N ARG A 62 14.13 9.72 -5.84
CA ARG A 62 14.00 9.37 -4.42
C ARG A 62 12.96 8.28 -4.26
N PHE A 63 13.31 7.26 -3.49
CA PHE A 63 12.38 6.23 -3.05
C PHE A 63 12.00 6.52 -1.59
N ILE A 64 10.75 6.91 -1.37
CA ILE A 64 10.23 7.34 -0.06
C ILE A 64 9.23 6.30 0.40
N VAL A 65 9.36 5.80 1.62
CA VAL A 65 8.42 4.82 2.20
C VAL A 65 7.86 5.37 3.49
N ASP A 66 6.56 5.19 3.71
CA ASP A 66 5.92 5.58 4.96
C ASP A 66 6.46 4.72 6.12
N GLU A 67 7.03 5.34 7.15
CA GLU A 67 7.63 4.66 8.30
C GLU A 67 6.66 3.79 9.11
N SER A 68 5.35 3.87 8.85
CA SER A 68 4.35 2.97 9.43
C SER A 68 4.72 1.48 9.29
N TYR A 69 5.48 1.09 8.25
CA TYR A 69 5.94 -0.30 8.07
C TYR A 69 6.74 -0.84 9.28
N LYS A 70 7.52 0.00 9.97
CA LYS A 70 8.32 -0.39 11.14
C LYS A 70 7.44 -0.82 12.32
N MET A 71 6.18 -0.38 12.34
CA MET A 71 5.20 -0.75 13.36
C MET A 71 4.33 -1.95 12.93
N LEU A 72 4.23 -2.22 11.63
CA LEU A 72 3.36 -3.25 11.07
C LEU A 72 4.00 -4.64 11.04
N THR A 73 5.31 -4.71 10.82
CA THR A 73 6.04 -5.97 10.71
C THR A 73 7.31 -5.97 11.56
N ARG A 74 7.70 -7.15 12.03
CA ARG A 74 9.03 -7.38 12.64
C ARG A 74 10.00 -8.10 11.70
N ASP A 75 9.57 -8.36 10.47
CA ASP A 75 10.38 -8.99 9.43
C ASP A 75 11.60 -8.12 9.11
N GLN A 76 12.78 -8.64 9.49
CA GLN A 76 14.05 -7.93 9.33
C GLN A 76 14.47 -7.81 7.87
N ASP A 77 14.05 -8.75 7.01
CA ASP A 77 14.40 -8.72 5.60
C ASP A 77 13.59 -7.65 4.88
N VAL A 78 12.31 -7.51 5.22
CA VAL A 78 11.48 -6.40 4.75
C VAL A 78 12.07 -5.07 5.21
N ILE A 79 12.36 -4.91 6.51
CA ILE A 79 12.90 -3.65 7.05
C ILE A 79 14.21 -3.27 6.37
N LYS A 80 15.17 -4.19 6.27
CA LYS A 80 16.47 -3.94 5.61
C LYS A 80 16.31 -3.62 4.13
N SER A 81 15.43 -4.33 3.41
CA SER A 81 15.20 -4.07 1.99
C SER A 81 14.65 -2.66 1.75
N VAL A 82 13.75 -2.20 2.62
CA VAL A 82 13.14 -0.86 2.55
C VAL A 82 14.17 0.23 2.89
N GLU A 83 14.99 0.02 3.93
CA GLU A 83 16.04 0.96 4.31
C GLU A 83 17.15 1.06 3.26
N ALA A 84 17.51 -0.07 2.64
CA ALA A 84 18.43 -0.07 1.52
C ALA A 84 17.85 0.67 0.31
N ALA A 85 16.58 0.43 -0.04
CA ALA A 85 15.93 1.08 -1.16
C ALA A 85 15.78 2.60 -0.96
N SER A 86 15.49 3.06 0.26
CA SER A 86 15.31 4.49 0.56
C SER A 86 16.62 5.29 0.57
N THR A 87 17.74 4.62 0.83
CA THR A 87 19.08 5.24 0.84
C THR A 87 19.83 5.10 -0.48
N PHE A 88 19.40 4.19 -1.35
CA PHE A 88 20.03 3.95 -2.65
C PHE A 88 19.85 5.14 -3.61
N ARG A 89 20.92 5.44 -4.37
CA ARG A 89 20.90 6.49 -5.40
C ARG A 89 20.61 5.88 -6.77
N PHE A 90 19.35 5.93 -7.17
CA PHE A 90 18.93 5.47 -8.51
C PHE A 90 19.35 6.47 -9.59
N ARG A 91 19.75 5.95 -10.76
CA ARG A 91 20.12 6.75 -11.93
C ARG A 91 18.90 7.37 -12.61
N ASN A 92 17.78 6.66 -12.62
CA ASN A 92 16.53 7.10 -13.23
C ASN A 92 15.32 6.42 -12.56
N ALA A 93 14.12 6.94 -12.85
CA ALA A 93 12.88 6.45 -12.26
C ALA A 93 12.59 4.99 -12.61
N MET A 94 12.97 4.55 -13.82
CA MET A 94 12.74 3.19 -14.29
C MET A 94 13.58 2.17 -13.50
N GLU A 95 14.84 2.49 -13.21
CA GLU A 95 15.70 1.67 -12.34
C GLU A 95 15.11 1.55 -10.93
N ALA A 96 14.61 2.66 -10.37
CA ALA A 96 13.94 2.65 -9.06
C ALA A 96 12.68 1.78 -9.08
N MET A 97 11.82 1.94 -10.09
CA MET A 97 10.59 1.15 -10.21
C MET A 97 10.87 -0.34 -10.45
N ASN A 98 11.85 -0.69 -11.27
CA ASN A 98 12.22 -2.08 -11.51
C ASN A 98 12.80 -2.73 -10.25
N THR A 99 13.61 -2.00 -9.50
CA THR A 99 14.15 -2.46 -8.21
C THR A 99 13.04 -2.62 -7.19
N ALA A 100 12.08 -1.71 -7.13
CA ALA A 100 10.92 -1.85 -6.27
C ALA A 100 10.05 -3.05 -6.69
N ALA A 101 9.79 -3.23 -7.98
CA ALA A 101 9.02 -4.35 -8.50
C ALA A 101 9.66 -5.71 -8.17
N SER A 102 10.99 -5.82 -8.24
CA SER A 102 11.70 -7.06 -7.87
C SER A 102 11.57 -7.41 -6.38
N HIS A 103 11.24 -6.43 -5.53
CA HIS A 103 10.97 -6.61 -4.10
C HIS A 103 9.47 -6.69 -3.78
N GLY A 104 8.62 -6.88 -4.78
CA GLY A 104 7.17 -7.07 -4.61
C GLY A 104 6.38 -5.79 -4.43
N TRP A 105 6.92 -4.64 -4.85
CA TRP A 105 6.16 -3.39 -4.92
C TRP A 105 5.36 -3.32 -6.22
N GLU A 106 4.10 -2.92 -6.13
CA GLU A 106 3.19 -2.72 -7.24
C GLU A 106 2.93 -1.23 -7.47
N LEU A 107 3.01 -0.76 -8.72
CA LEU A 107 2.62 0.59 -9.08
C LEU A 107 1.09 0.71 -9.05
N ARG A 108 0.55 1.62 -8.23
CA ARG A 108 -0.89 1.87 -8.13
C ARG A 108 -1.33 3.09 -8.93
N SER A 109 -0.57 4.17 -8.84
CA SER A 109 -0.92 5.41 -9.51
C SER A 109 0.31 6.22 -9.87
N THR A 110 0.13 7.15 -10.81
CA THR A 110 1.16 8.08 -11.23
C THR A 110 0.52 9.44 -11.40
N TYR A 111 1.20 10.47 -10.90
CA TYR A 111 0.76 11.85 -11.07
C TYR A 111 1.95 12.76 -11.24
N VAL A 112 1.71 13.94 -11.82
CA VAL A 112 2.75 14.95 -12.07
C VAL A 112 2.39 16.21 -11.32
N THR A 113 3.33 16.68 -10.51
CA THR A 113 3.21 17.95 -9.79
C THR A 113 4.09 18.97 -10.50
N ARG A 114 3.50 20.07 -10.97
CA ARG A 114 4.25 21.16 -11.59
C ARG A 114 4.58 22.22 -10.55
N GLY A 115 5.86 22.33 -10.21
CA GLY A 115 6.37 23.29 -9.23
C GLY A 115 7.17 24.43 -9.87
N ARG A 116 7.47 25.46 -9.08
CA ARG A 116 8.33 26.58 -9.51
C ARG A 116 9.75 26.12 -9.89
N THR A 117 10.21 25.02 -9.32
CA THR A 117 11.53 24.42 -9.53
C THR A 117 11.56 23.36 -10.64
N GLY A 118 10.44 23.17 -11.36
CA GLY A 118 10.29 22.16 -12.41
C GLY A 118 9.19 21.15 -12.10
N ASP A 119 8.99 20.24 -13.04
CA ASP A 119 8.00 19.17 -12.95
C ASP A 119 8.56 18.00 -12.14
N GLU A 120 7.72 17.46 -11.26
CA GLU A 120 7.97 16.27 -10.45
C GLU A 120 7.01 15.18 -10.86
N THR A 121 7.54 14.01 -11.22
CA THR A 121 6.71 12.83 -11.48
C THR A 121 6.74 11.95 -10.24
N HIS A 122 5.55 11.59 -9.77
CA HIS A 122 5.32 10.81 -8.57
C HIS A 122 4.71 9.46 -8.95
N PHE A 123 5.35 8.38 -8.52
CA PHE A 123 4.88 7.02 -8.72
C PHE A 123 4.51 6.42 -7.37
N VAL A 124 3.22 6.24 -7.11
CA VAL A 124 2.73 5.67 -5.86
C VAL A 124 2.74 4.15 -5.98
N MET A 125 3.48 3.51 -5.10
CA MET A 125 3.65 2.07 -5.04
C MET A 125 3.09 1.49 -3.75
N VAL A 126 2.66 0.24 -3.79
CA VAL A 126 2.24 -0.51 -2.60
C VAL A 126 2.91 -1.85 -2.52
N ARG A 127 3.12 -2.34 -1.30
CA ARG A 127 3.59 -3.72 -1.06
C ARG A 127 2.74 -4.34 0.03
N SER A 128 2.20 -5.51 -0.26
CA SER A 128 1.50 -6.32 0.75
C SER A 128 2.50 -6.99 1.68
N ILE A 129 2.28 -6.89 2.99
CA ILE A 129 3.06 -7.55 4.03
C ILE A 129 2.17 -8.28 5.03
N GLU A 130 2.72 -9.30 5.67
CA GLU A 130 2.07 -9.97 6.79
C GLU A 130 2.26 -9.16 8.09
N ILE A 131 1.16 -8.89 8.77
CA ILE A 131 1.17 -8.20 10.06
C ILE A 131 1.57 -9.18 11.16
N THR A 132 2.64 -8.86 11.90
CA THR A 132 3.13 -9.71 12.99
C THR A 132 2.37 -9.50 14.31
N GLN A 133 1.69 -8.36 14.52
CA GLN A 133 0.98 -8.03 15.75
C GLN A 133 -0.27 -7.18 15.47
N PRO A 134 -1.37 -7.28 16.24
CA PRO A 134 -2.51 -6.41 16.05
C PRO A 134 -2.09 -4.94 16.18
N TYR A 135 -2.12 -4.22 15.06
CA TYR A 135 -1.74 -2.81 14.95
C TYR A 135 -3.00 -1.94 15.04
N SER A 136 -3.00 -1.00 15.98
CA SER A 136 -4.07 -0.02 16.16
C SER A 136 -3.46 1.29 16.64
N PRO A 137 -2.77 2.04 15.75
CA PRO A 137 -2.00 3.23 16.13
C PRO A 137 -2.86 4.32 16.79
N TRP A 138 -4.16 4.32 16.54
CA TRP A 138 -5.10 5.23 17.19
C TRP A 138 -5.47 4.83 18.62
N LEU A 139 -5.25 3.56 19.02
CA LEU A 139 -5.47 3.06 20.38
C LEU A 139 -4.28 3.33 21.31
N ASP A 140 -3.09 3.59 20.77
CA ASP A 140 -1.89 3.89 21.56
C ASP A 140 -1.83 5.34 22.09
N ARG A 141 -2.90 6.13 21.94
CA ARG A 141 -2.99 7.51 22.45
C ARG A 141 -2.99 7.65 23.98
N GLY A 142 -2.94 6.55 24.75
CA GLY A 142 -3.14 6.58 26.21
C GLY A 142 -2.04 6.03 27.11
N LYS A 143 -0.95 5.44 26.59
CA LYS A 143 0.03 4.72 27.44
C LYS A 143 1.37 5.44 27.68
N ARG A 144 1.44 6.76 27.49
CA ARG A 144 2.62 7.57 27.86
C ARG A 144 2.41 8.56 29.00
N ALA A 145 1.29 8.47 29.72
CA ALA A 145 1.05 9.30 30.88
C ALA A 145 0.24 8.57 31.96
N ASP A 146 0.62 7.35 32.33
CA ASP A 146 0.31 6.89 33.69
C ASP A 146 1.20 5.74 34.18
N GLY A 147 1.86 5.98 35.32
CA GLY A 147 2.59 4.99 36.13
C GLY A 147 4.10 4.89 35.86
N LYS A 148 5.03 5.22 36.76
CA LYS A 148 4.94 5.52 38.20
C LYS A 148 6.15 6.40 38.61
N LYS A 149 5.91 7.25 39.61
CA LYS A 149 6.90 7.78 40.55
C LYS A 149 7.59 6.66 41.32
#